data_AF-A0A6P2BEL7-F1
#
_entry.id   AF-A0A6P2BEL7-F1
#
_cell.length_a   1.000
_cell.length_b   1.000
_cell.length_c   1.000
_cell.angle_alpha   90.00
_cell.angle_beta   90.00
_cell.angle_gamma   90.00
#
_symmetry.space_group_name_H-M   'P 1'
#
loop_
_entity.id
_entity.type
_entity.pdbx_description
1 polymer ?
#
loop_
_entity_poly.entity_id
_entity_poly.type
_entity_poly.pdbx_seq_one_letter_code
_entity_poly.pdbx_strand_id
1 'polypeptide(L)'
;MARRADKRNSIAGDCFEAAARRLMEMEVPKNVTVHLVHGLVTGSIGTRVEGLRFTHGWLEVAGADAKNRLAVDYSNGRKIAMPATLYYLIGDIREEETIRYTQASMRKRLLEFRHFGPWEGAPAAHQDPVPNRRRCAP
;
A
#
# COMPACT_ATOMS: atom_id res chain seq x y z
N MET A 1 -17.82 2.01 32.17
CA MET A 1 -17.24 3.14 31.40
C MET A 1 -16.20 2.59 30.43
N ALA A 2 -16.56 2.38 29.17
CA ALA A 2 -15.65 1.86 28.15
C ALA A 2 -14.71 2.98 27.70
N ARG A 3 -13.39 2.76 27.84
CA ARG A 3 -12.36 3.69 27.36
C ARG A 3 -12.48 3.80 25.84
N ARG A 4 -12.77 5.00 25.34
CA ARG A 4 -12.76 5.35 23.92
C ARG A 4 -11.41 4.93 23.34
N ALA A 5 -11.44 3.96 22.42
CA ALA A 5 -10.31 3.66 21.56
C ALA A 5 -9.89 4.95 20.85
N ASP A 6 -8.66 5.34 21.14
CA ASP A 6 -8.01 6.52 20.67
C ASP A 6 -7.94 6.50 19.13
N LYS A 7 -8.70 7.38 18.49
CA LYS A 7 -8.79 7.56 17.03
C LYS A 7 -7.56 8.29 16.47
N ARG A 8 -6.37 7.95 16.96
CA ARG A 8 -5.09 8.42 16.41
C ARG A 8 -4.60 7.35 15.42
N ASN A 9 -4.38 7.78 14.17
CA ASN A 9 -3.73 7.02 13.08
C ASN A 9 -4.61 6.24 12.08
N SER A 10 -5.80 6.75 11.73
CA SER A 10 -6.68 6.18 10.69
C SER A 10 -6.21 6.42 9.23
N ILE A 11 -4.95 6.82 9.02
CA ILE A 11 -4.41 7.18 7.71
C ILE A 11 -3.37 6.14 7.21
N ALA A 12 -2.87 5.25 8.07
CA ALA A 12 -1.61 4.54 7.83
C ALA A 12 -1.66 2.99 7.92
N GLY A 13 -2.83 2.35 8.01
CA GLY A 13 -2.88 0.99 8.56
C GLY A 13 -3.35 -0.15 7.66
N ASP A 14 -4.37 0.07 6.83
CA ASP A 14 -5.12 -1.05 6.24
C ASP A 14 -4.56 -1.52 4.90
N CYS A 15 -3.75 -0.72 4.20
CA CYS A 15 -3.29 -1.05 2.85
C CYS A 15 -2.48 -2.35 2.78
N PHE A 16 -1.55 -2.54 3.71
CA PHE A 16 -0.75 -3.76 3.81
C PHE A 16 -1.60 -4.98 4.14
N GLU A 17 -2.49 -4.85 5.13
CA GLU A 17 -3.37 -5.93 5.56
C GLU A 17 -4.39 -6.29 4.47
N ALA A 18 -5.03 -5.31 3.86
CA ALA A 18 -6.01 -5.49 2.79
C ALA A 18 -5.37 -6.19 1.59
N ALA A 19 -4.20 -5.74 1.14
CA ALA A 19 -3.50 -6.34 0.02
C ALA A 19 -3.06 -7.78 0.33
N ALA A 20 -2.46 -8.00 1.51
CA ALA A 20 -2.00 -9.34 1.90
C ALA A 20 -3.14 -10.33 2.10
N ARG A 21 -4.24 -9.94 2.77
CA ARG A 21 -5.44 -10.77 2.91
C ARG A 21 -6.03 -11.11 1.55
N ARG A 22 -6.12 -10.13 0.66
CA ARG A 22 -6.64 -10.36 -0.69
C ARG A 22 -5.77 -11.35 -1.46
N LEU A 23 -4.44 -11.25 -1.39
CA LEU A 23 -3.55 -12.22 -2.02
C LEU A 23 -3.62 -13.61 -1.37
N MET A 24 -3.94 -13.71 -0.08
CA MET A 24 -4.15 -15.01 0.58
C MET A 24 -5.44 -15.69 0.14
N GLU A 25 -6.51 -14.92 -0.05
CA GLU A 25 -7.85 -15.42 -0.42
C GLU A 25 -8.02 -15.64 -1.92
N MET A 26 -7.15 -15.06 -2.75
CA MET A 26 -7.19 -15.21 -4.20
C MET A 26 -6.64 -16.57 -4.65
N GLU A 27 -7.42 -17.26 -5.48
CA GLU A 27 -6.89 -18.30 -6.36
C GLU A 27 -6.19 -17.63 -7.55
N VAL A 28 -4.90 -17.89 -7.69
CA VAL A 28 -4.09 -17.34 -8.78
C VAL A 28 -4.02 -18.37 -9.91
N PRO A 29 -4.60 -18.10 -11.10
CA PRO A 29 -4.47 -18.97 -12.26
C PRO A 29 -3.01 -19.19 -12.64
N LYS A 30 -2.65 -20.37 -13.17
CA LYS A 30 -1.25 -20.71 -13.54
C LYS A 30 -0.61 -19.75 -14.55
N ASN A 31 -1.41 -19.08 -15.36
CA ASN A 31 -0.97 -18.12 -16.38
C ASN A 31 -0.98 -16.67 -15.91
N VAL A 32 -1.21 -16.44 -14.62
CA VAL A 32 -1.24 -15.12 -14.00
C VAL A 32 -0.20 -15.08 -12.89
N THR A 33 0.53 -13.99 -12.83
CA THR A 33 1.43 -13.68 -11.72
C THR A 33 0.81 -12.57 -10.90
N VAL A 34 0.83 -12.74 -9.57
CA VAL A 34 0.35 -11.73 -8.64
C VAL A 34 1.44 -11.46 -7.62
N HIS A 35 1.79 -10.19 -7.47
CA HIS A 35 2.76 -9.72 -6.48
C HIS A 35 2.07 -8.82 -5.46
N LEU A 36 2.36 -9.04 -4.18
CA LEU A 36 2.17 -8.01 -3.17
C LEU A 36 3.32 -7.03 -3.28
N VAL A 37 3.00 -5.75 -3.42
CA VAL A 37 4.00 -4.69 -3.61
C VAL A 37 3.94 -3.74 -2.43
N HIS A 38 5.10 -3.48 -1.85
CA HIS A 38 5.31 -2.40 -0.89
C HIS A 38 6.18 -1.33 -1.55
N GLY A 39 5.82 -0.07 -1.44
CA GLY A 39 6.63 1.01 -1.99
C GLY A 39 6.26 2.38 -1.44
N LEU A 40 6.97 3.42 -1.90
CA LEU A 40 6.67 4.81 -1.57
C LEU A 40 5.70 5.41 -2.58
N VAL A 41 4.69 6.12 -2.06
CA VAL A 41 3.67 6.79 -2.86
C VAL A 41 3.52 8.22 -2.34
N THR A 42 3.37 9.17 -3.26
CA THR A 42 3.01 10.55 -2.95
C THR A 42 1.50 10.69 -2.86
N GLY A 43 1.00 11.22 -1.75
CA GLY A 43 -0.43 11.42 -1.55
C GLY A 43 -1.03 12.41 -2.55
N SER A 44 -2.15 12.02 -3.15
CA SER A 44 -2.85 12.82 -4.14
C SER A 44 -3.45 14.10 -3.55
N ILE A 45 -3.67 15.09 -4.43
CA ILE A 45 -4.31 16.36 -4.11
C ILE A 45 -5.69 16.12 -3.47
N GLY A 46 -5.99 16.84 -2.38
CA GLY A 46 -7.24 16.74 -1.64
C GLY A 46 -7.30 15.58 -0.63
N THR A 47 -6.18 14.88 -0.39
CA THR A 47 -6.08 13.85 0.65
C THR A 47 -5.39 14.37 1.91
N ARG A 48 -5.54 13.67 3.04
CA ARG A 48 -4.88 14.06 4.31
C ARG A 48 -3.36 13.91 4.26
N VAL A 49 -2.84 13.29 3.21
CA VAL A 49 -1.42 13.01 2.95
C VAL A 49 -0.94 13.71 1.68
N GLU A 50 -1.68 14.71 1.19
CA GLU A 50 -1.34 15.46 -0.01
C GLU A 50 0.10 15.96 0.02
N GLY A 51 0.87 15.61 -1.03
CA GLY A 51 2.28 15.98 -1.17
C GLY A 51 3.24 15.25 -0.23
N LEU A 52 2.75 14.40 0.68
CA LEU A 52 3.59 13.58 1.54
C LEU A 52 3.91 12.25 0.86
N ARG A 53 5.17 11.83 0.93
CA ARG A 53 5.62 10.50 0.54
C ARG A 53 5.49 9.55 1.73
N PHE A 54 4.75 8.47 1.56
CA PHE A 54 4.53 7.48 2.60
C PHE A 54 4.58 6.06 2.04
N THR A 55 4.78 5.08 2.92
CA THR A 55 4.82 3.67 2.55
C THR A 55 3.39 3.16 2.31
N HIS A 56 3.21 2.45 1.21
CA HIS A 56 1.91 1.93 0.79
C HIS A 56 2.02 0.50 0.27
N GLY A 57 0.91 -0.23 0.35
CA GLY A 57 0.80 -1.62 -0.10
C GLY A 57 -0.31 -1.80 -1.14
N TRP A 58 0.00 -2.45 -2.26
CA TRP A 58 -0.98 -2.79 -3.30
C TRP A 58 -0.65 -4.16 -3.95
N LEU A 59 -1.55 -4.65 -4.81
CA LEU A 59 -1.29 -5.85 -5.61
C LEU A 59 -0.96 -5.47 -7.05
N GLU A 60 0.00 -6.16 -7.66
CA GLU A 60 0.21 -6.13 -9.10
C GLU A 60 -0.17 -7.47 -9.71
N VAL A 61 -1.06 -7.45 -10.69
CA VAL A 61 -1.53 -8.64 -11.41
C VAL A 61 -1.04 -8.54 -12.85
N ALA A 62 -0.33 -9.55 -13.35
CA ALA A 62 0.13 -9.61 -14.73
C ALA A 62 -0.22 -10.97 -15.34
N GLY A 63 -0.68 -10.98 -16.60
CA GLY A 63 -0.88 -12.20 -17.36
C GLY A 63 0.43 -12.77 -17.91
N ALA A 64 0.33 -13.55 -19.00
CA ALA A 64 1.50 -14.07 -19.72
C ALA A 64 2.41 -12.95 -20.28
N ASP A 65 1.86 -11.77 -20.51
CA ASP A 65 2.61 -10.57 -20.90
C ASP A 65 2.88 -9.70 -19.66
N ALA A 66 4.11 -9.79 -19.14
CA ALA A 66 4.58 -9.03 -17.99
C ALA A 66 4.59 -7.50 -18.21
N LYS A 67 4.40 -7.03 -19.46
CA LYS A 67 4.31 -5.60 -19.77
C LYS A 67 2.99 -4.98 -19.35
N ASN A 68 1.90 -5.76 -19.33
CA ASN A 68 0.57 -5.29 -18.99
C ASN A 68 0.22 -5.68 -17.55
N ARG A 69 0.82 -4.98 -16.59
CA ARG A 69 0.49 -5.13 -15.17
C ARG A 69 -0.69 -4.25 -14.79
N LEU A 70 -1.60 -4.80 -14.00
CA LEU A 70 -2.70 -4.09 -13.36
C LEU A 70 -2.34 -3.86 -11.89
N ALA A 71 -2.28 -2.60 -11.46
CA ALA A 71 -2.19 -2.25 -10.06
C ALA A 71 -3.60 -2.27 -9.45
N VAL A 72 -3.77 -3.04 -8.37
CA VAL A 72 -5.01 -3.20 -7.65
C VAL A 72 -4.81 -2.79 -6.21
N ASP A 73 -5.46 -1.69 -5.81
CA ASP A 73 -5.39 -1.12 -4.47
C ASP A 73 -6.78 -1.15 -3.83
N TYR A 74 -6.87 -1.84 -2.70
CA TYR A 74 -8.09 -2.03 -1.90
C TYR A 74 -8.11 -1.18 -0.62
N SER A 75 -7.16 -0.27 -0.45
CA SER A 75 -7.00 0.53 0.76
C SER A 75 -8.11 1.56 0.96
N ASN A 76 -8.33 1.97 2.20
CA ASN A 76 -9.26 3.05 2.58
C ASN A 76 -10.70 2.84 2.08
N GLY A 77 -11.14 1.58 1.96
CA GLY A 77 -12.46 1.21 1.45
C GLY A 77 -12.70 1.54 -0.04
N ARG A 78 -11.63 1.87 -0.77
CA ARG A 78 -11.68 2.08 -2.23
C ARG A 78 -11.25 0.81 -2.94
N LYS A 79 -11.70 0.64 -4.18
CA LYS A 79 -11.25 -0.41 -5.08
C LYS A 79 -10.74 0.24 -6.35
N ILE A 80 -9.43 0.44 -6.40
CA ILE A 80 -8.73 1.00 -7.55
C ILE A 80 -8.15 -0.17 -8.33
N ALA A 81 -8.42 -0.23 -9.63
CA ALA A 81 -7.80 -1.18 -10.55
C ALA A 81 -7.45 -0.43 -11.83
N MET A 82 -6.17 -0.25 -12.11
CA MET A 82 -5.71 0.49 -13.29
C MET A 82 -4.36 -0.03 -13.79
N PRO A 83 -3.94 0.29 -15.03
CA PRO A 83 -2.61 -0.06 -15.52
C PRO A 83 -1.53 0.43 -14.55
N ALA A 84 -0.57 -0.44 -14.22
CA ALA A 84 0.48 -0.12 -13.25
C ALA A 84 1.27 1.13 -13.68
N THR A 85 1.52 1.32 -14.98
CA THR A 85 2.16 2.52 -15.51
C THR A 85 1.43 3.81 -15.11
N LEU A 86 0.10 3.82 -15.21
CA LEU A 86 -0.71 4.98 -14.83
C LEU A 86 -0.74 5.15 -13.30
N TYR A 87 -0.83 4.04 -12.58
CA TYR A 87 -0.79 4.05 -11.12
C TYR A 87 0.52 4.63 -10.58
N TYR A 88 1.65 4.21 -11.14
CA TYR A 88 2.98 4.69 -10.77
C TYR A 88 3.15 6.17 -11.11
N LEU A 89 2.65 6.60 -12.27
CA LEU A 89 2.70 8.01 -12.67
C LEU A 89 1.89 8.91 -11.72
N ILE A 90 0.66 8.51 -11.37
CA ILE A 90 -0.21 9.30 -10.48
C ILE A 90 0.36 9.35 -9.06
N GLY A 91 0.94 8.24 -8.59
CA GLY A 91 1.49 8.12 -7.25
C GLY A 91 2.93 8.60 -7.10
N ASP A 92 3.58 9.10 -8.16
CA ASP A 92 5.03 9.40 -8.19
C ASP A 92 5.86 8.23 -7.62
N ILE A 93 5.51 7.02 -8.04
CA ILE A 93 6.12 5.76 -7.57
C ILE A 93 7.29 5.43 -8.48
N ARG A 94 8.45 5.19 -7.88
CA ARG A 94 9.63 4.74 -8.59
C ARG A 94 9.80 3.24 -8.43
N GLU A 95 10.11 2.54 -9.52
CA GLU A 95 10.22 1.08 -9.53
C GLU A 95 11.29 0.58 -8.54
N GLU A 96 12.39 1.31 -8.41
CA GLU A 96 13.49 1.06 -7.48
C GLU A 96 13.11 1.26 -6.00
N GLU A 97 12.01 1.96 -5.72
CA GLU A 97 11.46 2.15 -4.38
C GLU A 97 10.35 1.15 -4.06
N THR A 98 10.20 0.10 -4.90
CA THR A 98 9.21 -0.95 -4.71
C THR A 98 9.85 -2.29 -4.43
N ILE A 99 9.22 -3.06 -3.54
CA ILE A 99 9.59 -4.43 -3.23
C ILE A 99 8.38 -5.31 -3.49
N ARG A 100 8.63 -6.39 -4.24
CA ARG A 100 7.61 -7.31 -4.72
C ARG A 100 7.75 -8.66 -4.07
N TYR A 101 6.64 -9.18 -3.57
CA TYR A 101 6.56 -10.48 -2.92
C TYR A 101 5.61 -11.38 -3.70
N THR A 102 6.08 -12.58 -4.04
CA THR A 102 5.18 -13.66 -4.48
C THR A 102 4.29 -14.09 -3.31
N GLN A 103 3.19 -14.80 -3.59
CA GLN A 103 2.33 -15.35 -2.53
C GLN A 103 3.12 -16.23 -1.53
N ALA A 104 4.09 -17.01 -2.01
CA ALA A 104 4.94 -17.84 -1.16
C ALA A 104 5.89 -16.99 -0.29
N SER A 105 6.54 -15.97 -0.87
CA SER A 105 7.42 -15.05 -0.13
C SER A 105 6.64 -14.24 0.90
N MET A 106 5.47 -13.73 0.54
CA MET A 106 4.56 -13.02 1.44
C MET A 106 4.18 -13.89 2.64
N ARG A 107 3.78 -15.16 2.43
CA ARG A 107 3.42 -16.08 3.52
C ARG A 107 4.58 -16.31 4.49
N LYS A 108 5.81 -16.46 3.98
CA LYS A 108 7.00 -16.58 4.83
C LYS A 108 7.19 -15.35 5.69
N ARG A 109 7.08 -14.16 5.10
CA ARG A 109 7.22 -12.88 5.83
C ARG A 109 6.12 -12.67 6.88
N LEU A 110 4.88 -13.06 6.58
CA LEU A 110 3.78 -13.01 7.56
C LEU A 110 4.05 -13.89 8.79
N LEU A 111 4.61 -15.09 8.58
CA LEU A 111 4.98 -16.01 9.67
C LEU A 111 6.17 -15.47 10.47
N GLU A 112 7.18 -14.93 9.79
CA GLU A 112 8.41 -14.40 10.38
C GLU A 112 8.15 -13.15 11.23
N PHE A 113 7.46 -12.15 10.67
CA PHE A 113 7.32 -10.84 11.30
C PHE A 113 6.01 -10.66 12.08
N ARG A 114 5.00 -11.50 11.84
CA ARG A 114 3.68 -11.43 12.49
C ARG A 114 2.94 -10.08 12.33
N HIS A 115 3.31 -9.28 11.34
CA HIS A 115 2.58 -8.10 10.84
C HIS A 115 2.58 -8.11 9.30
N PHE A 116 1.71 -7.31 8.67
CA PHE A 116 1.47 -7.33 7.22
C PHE A 116 2.48 -6.53 6.37
N GLY A 117 3.44 -5.88 7.02
CA GLY A 117 4.44 -5.04 6.38
C GLY A 117 4.53 -3.64 6.99
N PRO A 118 5.36 -2.75 6.40
CA PRO A 118 6.41 -3.12 5.45
C PRO A 118 7.49 -3.98 6.13
N TRP A 119 8.02 -4.99 5.44
CA TRP A 119 9.02 -5.92 6.00
C TRP A 119 10.46 -5.53 5.68
N GLU A 120 10.67 -4.96 4.49
CA GLU A 120 11.99 -4.58 3.97
C GLU A 120 11.89 -3.20 3.36
N GLY A 121 12.96 -2.41 3.47
CA GLY A 121 13.32 -1.31 2.56
C GLY A 121 12.35 -0.15 2.33
N ALA A 122 11.15 -0.12 2.91
CA ALA A 122 10.27 1.03 2.87
C ALA A 122 10.40 1.78 4.21
N PRO A 123 11.32 2.75 4.36
CA PRO A 123 11.46 3.50 5.59
C PRO A 123 10.18 4.27 5.87
N ALA A 124 9.45 3.88 6.91
CA ALA A 124 8.47 4.74 7.54
C ALA A 124 9.22 5.72 8.45
N ALA A 125 9.65 6.83 7.88
CA ALA A 125 9.61 8.07 8.61
C ALA A 125 9.04 9.11 7.65
N HIS A 126 7.74 9.37 7.84
CA HIS A 126 7.14 10.65 7.50
C HIS A 126 8.21 11.74 7.68
N GLN A 127 8.65 12.39 6.60
CA GLN A 127 9.45 13.60 6.75
C GLN A 127 8.52 14.64 7.39
N ASP A 128 8.81 14.95 8.65
CA ASP A 128 8.16 15.88 9.59
C ASP A 128 6.72 15.64 10.02
N PRO A 129 6.40 15.66 11.34
CA PRO A 129 5.05 15.43 11.85
C PRO A 129 4.04 16.32 11.11
N VAL A 130 2.98 15.74 10.53
CA VAL A 130 1.82 16.44 9.96
C VAL A 130 1.65 17.76 10.72
N PRO A 131 1.95 18.93 10.11
CA PRO A 131 1.86 20.17 10.84
C PRO A 131 0.41 20.27 11.31
N ASN A 132 0.26 20.28 12.63
CA ASN A 132 -1.01 20.42 13.31
C ASN A 132 -1.64 21.74 12.84
N ARG A 133 -2.39 21.72 11.73
CA ARG A 133 -3.24 22.83 11.33
C ARG A 133 -4.50 22.82 12.20
N ARG A 134 -4.31 22.83 13.52
CA ARG A 134 -5.18 23.60 14.41
C ARG A 134 -4.75 25.06 14.27
N ARG A 135 -5.22 25.68 13.20
CA ARG A 135 -5.57 27.11 13.21
C ARG A 135 -6.94 27.20 12.55
N CYS A 136 -7.97 26.86 13.32
CA CYS A 136 -9.15 27.69 13.26
C CYS A 136 -8.69 29.05 13.78
N ALA A 137 -8.57 30.01 12.86
CA ALA A 137 -8.44 31.41 13.24
C ALA A 137 -9.72 31.84 13.98
N PRO A 138 -9.63 32.63 15.05
CA PRO A 138 -10.73 33.53 15.42
C PRO A 138 -10.86 34.66 14.40
#